data_AF-A0AAP5Z267-F1
#
_entry.id   AF-A0AAP5Z267-F1
#
_cell.length_a   1.000
_cell.length_b   1.000
_cell.length_c   1.000
_cell.angle_alpha   90.00
_cell.angle_beta   90.00
_cell.angle_gamma   90.00
#
_symmetry.space_group_name_H-M   'P 1'
#
loop_
_entity.id
_entity.type
_entity.pdbx_description
1 polymer ?
#
loop_
_entity_poly.entity_id
_entity_poly.type
_entity_poly.pdbx_seq_one_letter_code
_entity_poly.pdbx_strand_id
1 'polypeptide(L)'
;QQAELETQVKVTKHIKISAAGKQVEELNNEDEKGKGTLAGLRADYIWDSDNNVYIKGQKTVGTTDEYDENDSVTIGGETRILEDFVVGAEYTTGDRGDAAEAGVTYDVTEDYSTYLTYVDDSYEGKNNVIVGQRADLTSTVDFYQENQFVDEDNGKGRIDSFGFGYDMNDDIDMGIGYQKGEIEDDQNITTERQAVSVSTSIDVDDVLFKNKVEYRVDKTDDSADPDKKRIDQWVTTNRYTHHLTEEYTL
;
A
#
# COMPACT_ATOMS: atom_id res chain seq x y z
N GLN A 1 7.88 7.31 -10.57
CA GLN A 1 7.57 6.02 -11.22
C GLN A 1 8.17 4.91 -10.37
N GLN A 2 7.60 3.70 -10.35
CA GLN A 2 8.15 2.59 -9.57
C GLN A 2 8.04 1.28 -10.37
N ALA A 3 9.07 0.44 -10.26
CA ALA A 3 9.08 -0.94 -10.72
C ALA A 3 9.69 -1.82 -9.64
N GLU A 4 9.15 -3.02 -9.44
CA GLU A 4 9.57 -3.94 -8.40
C GLU A 4 9.55 -5.38 -8.92
N LEU A 5 10.54 -6.15 -8.48
CA LEU A 5 10.65 -7.58 -8.73
C LEU A 5 10.89 -8.27 -7.39
N GLU A 6 10.03 -9.19 -7.00
CA GLU A 6 10.18 -9.98 -5.78
C GLU A 6 10.31 -11.47 -6.15
N THR A 7 11.05 -12.21 -5.34
CA THR A 7 11.04 -13.68 -5.34
C THR A 7 10.86 -14.14 -3.91
N GLN A 8 10.04 -15.17 -3.71
CA GLN A 8 9.85 -15.76 -2.39
C GLN A 8 9.93 -17.28 -2.43
N VAL A 9 10.44 -17.86 -1.34
CA VAL A 9 10.58 -19.30 -1.14
C VAL A 9 10.17 -19.70 0.27
N LYS A 10 9.31 -20.70 0.40
CA LYS A 10 9.09 -21.42 1.67
C LYS A 10 10.22 -22.44 1.88
N VAL A 11 11.19 -22.10 2.73
CA VAL A 11 12.32 -22.97 3.09
C VAL A 11 11.85 -24.11 3.99
N THR A 12 10.91 -23.82 4.89
CA THR A 12 10.23 -24.81 5.72
C THR A 12 8.75 -24.42 5.87
N LYS A 13 7.96 -25.24 6.56
CA LYS A 13 6.56 -24.89 6.89
C LYS A 13 6.43 -23.62 7.75
N HIS A 14 7.49 -23.25 8.48
CA HIS A 14 7.50 -22.10 9.39
C HIS A 14 8.42 -20.98 8.90
N ILE A 15 9.18 -21.17 7.81
CA ILE A 15 10.17 -20.17 7.36
C ILE A 15 9.96 -19.87 5.89
N LYS A 16 9.70 -18.60 5.59
CA LYS A 16 9.64 -18.05 4.25
C LYS A 16 10.72 -16.98 4.10
N ILE A 17 11.44 -17.01 2.99
CA ILE A 17 12.45 -16.00 2.65
C ILE A 17 12.00 -15.31 1.37
N SER A 18 12.04 -13.98 1.35
CA SER A 18 11.83 -13.18 0.16
C SER A 18 13.04 -12.31 -0.15
N ALA A 19 13.28 -12.08 -1.44
CA ALA A 19 14.24 -11.12 -1.95
C ALA A 19 13.57 -10.22 -2.98
N ALA A 20 13.75 -8.91 -2.87
CA ALA A 20 13.14 -7.94 -3.76
C ALA A 20 14.16 -6.93 -4.29
N GLY A 21 13.96 -6.48 -5.52
CA GLY A 21 14.64 -5.36 -6.13
C GLY A 21 13.61 -4.33 -6.58
N LYS A 22 13.81 -3.07 -6.19
CA LYS A 22 12.88 -1.97 -6.48
C LYS A 22 13.62 -0.81 -7.12
N GLN A 23 13.10 -0.29 -8.22
CA GLN A 23 13.50 0.97 -8.80
C GLN A 23 12.42 2.01 -8.51
N VAL A 24 12.83 3.16 -7.98
CA VAL A 24 11.94 4.26 -7.61
C VAL A 24 12.45 5.57 -8.19
N GLU A 25 11.50 6.37 -8.67
CA GLU A 25 11.68 7.75 -9.08
C GLU A 25 10.72 8.60 -8.26
N GLU A 26 11.27 9.51 -7.46
CA GLU A 26 10.56 10.43 -6.58
C GLU A 26 11.11 11.85 -6.71
N LEU A 27 10.34 12.82 -6.21
CA LEU A 27 10.79 14.20 -6.07
C LEU A 27 11.35 14.37 -4.66
N ASN A 28 12.50 15.03 -4.54
CA ASN A 28 13.01 15.46 -3.23
C ASN A 28 12.27 16.73 -2.74
N ASN A 29 12.66 17.22 -1.57
CA ASN A 29 12.07 18.43 -0.96
C ASN A 29 12.32 19.72 -1.76
N GLU A 30 13.18 19.68 -2.78
CA GLU A 30 13.47 20.80 -3.68
C GLU A 30 12.77 20.65 -5.05
N ASP A 31 11.78 19.74 -5.15
CA ASP A 31 11.07 19.38 -6.38
C ASP A 31 11.99 18.80 -7.48
N GLU A 32 13.17 18.31 -7.11
CA GLU A 32 14.12 17.70 -8.04
C GLU A 32 13.93 16.18 -8.12
N LYS A 33 14.06 15.64 -9.33
CA LYS A 33 13.77 14.23 -9.60
C LYS A 33 14.95 13.34 -9.23
N GLY A 34 14.84 12.61 -8.13
CA GLY A 34 15.76 11.57 -7.70
C GLY A 34 15.42 10.18 -8.25
N LYS A 35 16.44 9.33 -8.38
CA LYS A 35 16.30 7.90 -8.73
C LYS A 35 17.00 7.03 -7.71
N GLY A 36 16.26 6.11 -7.09
CA GLY A 36 16.78 5.09 -6.20
C GLY A 36 16.65 3.69 -6.79
N THR A 37 17.65 2.86 -6.59
CA THR A 37 17.62 1.40 -6.80
C THR A 37 17.86 0.74 -5.45
N LEU A 38 16.88 -0.03 -4.99
CA LEU A 38 16.84 -0.67 -3.69
C LEU A 38 16.89 -2.19 -3.87
N ALA A 39 17.56 -2.86 -2.95
CA ALA A 39 17.53 -4.31 -2.80
C ALA A 39 17.15 -4.66 -1.36
N GLY A 40 16.29 -5.65 -1.18
CA GLY A 40 15.81 -6.04 0.14
C GLY A 40 15.74 -7.54 0.31
N LEU A 41 15.89 -7.98 1.56
CA LEU A 41 15.67 -9.34 2.00
C LEU A 41 14.67 -9.35 3.15
N ARG A 42 13.77 -10.33 3.17
CA ARG A 42 12.80 -10.56 4.24
C ARG A 42 12.86 -12.01 4.68
N ALA A 43 12.80 -12.24 5.99
CA ALA A 43 12.66 -13.55 6.58
C ALA A 43 11.44 -13.55 7.49
N ASP A 44 10.46 -14.38 7.15
CA ASP A 44 9.26 -14.61 7.95
C ASP A 44 9.42 -15.90 8.76
N TYR A 45 9.02 -15.83 10.02
CA TYR A 45 8.77 -16.97 10.88
C TYR A 45 7.27 -17.08 11.16
N ILE A 46 6.66 -18.10 10.56
CA ILE A 46 5.24 -18.42 10.63
C ILE A 46 5.07 -19.47 11.73
N TRP A 47 4.56 -19.10 12.90
CA TRP A 47 4.32 -20.08 13.98
C TRP A 47 3.17 -21.00 13.62
N ASP A 48 2.08 -20.43 13.10
CA ASP A 48 0.87 -21.10 12.66
C ASP A 48 0.10 -20.21 11.67
N SER A 49 -1.15 -20.55 11.37
CA SER A 49 -2.02 -19.78 10.47
C SER A 49 -2.36 -18.37 10.96
N ASP A 50 -2.23 -18.13 12.26
CA ASP A 50 -2.74 -16.96 12.95
C ASP A 50 -1.63 -16.04 13.50
N ASN A 51 -0.38 -16.53 13.50
CA ASN A 51 0.74 -15.87 14.14
C ASN A 51 1.98 -15.90 13.26
N ASN A 52 2.48 -14.72 12.91
CA ASN A 52 3.75 -14.57 12.21
C ASN A 52 4.57 -13.39 12.75
N VAL A 53 5.89 -13.50 12.64
CA VAL A 53 6.80 -12.35 12.72
C VAL A 53 7.73 -12.40 11.53
N TYR A 54 8.32 -11.25 11.23
CA TYR A 54 9.32 -11.15 10.19
C TYR A 54 10.32 -10.07 10.51
N ILE A 55 11.47 -10.18 9.86
CA ILE A 55 12.49 -9.15 9.79
C ILE A 55 12.78 -8.88 8.32
N LYS A 56 12.92 -7.60 7.98
CA LYS A 56 13.25 -7.15 6.62
C LYS A 56 14.43 -6.19 6.71
N GLY A 57 15.40 -6.35 5.81
CA GLY A 57 16.47 -5.39 5.61
C GLY A 57 16.39 -4.85 4.19
N GLN A 58 16.55 -3.54 4.03
CA GLN A 58 16.60 -2.85 2.74
C GLN A 58 17.91 -2.09 2.62
N LYS A 59 18.43 -2.02 1.40
CA LYS A 59 19.61 -1.24 1.05
C LYS A 59 19.48 -0.56 -0.30
N THR A 60 19.97 0.67 -0.37
CA THR A 60 20.22 1.45 -1.58
C THR A 60 21.47 0.92 -2.26
N VAL A 61 21.29 0.39 -3.47
CA VAL A 61 22.38 -0.18 -4.29
C VAL A 61 22.78 0.71 -5.46
N GLY A 62 21.98 1.73 -5.77
CA GLY A 62 22.31 2.78 -6.73
C GLY A 62 21.39 3.97 -6.55
N THR A 63 21.95 5.18 -6.63
CA THR A 63 21.20 6.42 -6.42
C THR A 63 21.71 7.55 -7.32
N THR A 64 20.88 8.57 -7.56
CA THR A 64 21.32 9.89 -8.05
C THR A 64 21.59 10.82 -6.87
N ASP A 65 22.22 11.97 -7.12
CA ASP A 65 22.58 12.92 -6.06
C ASP A 65 21.31 13.54 -5.40
N GLU A 66 20.19 13.57 -6.14
CA GLU A 66 18.91 14.10 -5.68
C GLU A 66 18.04 13.06 -4.95
N TYR A 67 18.53 11.85 -4.73
CA TYR A 67 17.82 10.80 -3.99
C TYR A 67 18.59 10.42 -2.72
N ASP A 68 17.95 10.67 -1.58
CA ASP A 68 18.46 10.31 -0.26
C ASP A 68 18.51 8.79 -0.09
N GLU A 69 19.64 8.28 0.40
CA GLU A 69 19.80 6.86 0.73
C GLU A 69 18.68 6.39 1.67
N ASN A 70 18.22 5.16 1.46
CA ASN A 70 17.11 4.53 2.17
C ASN A 70 17.50 3.11 2.61
N ASP A 71 18.60 3.00 3.37
CA ASP A 71 18.96 1.76 4.05
C ASP A 71 18.14 1.66 5.34
N SER A 72 17.50 0.52 5.57
CA SER A 72 16.62 0.35 6.73
C SER A 72 16.50 -1.10 7.18
N VAL A 73 16.09 -1.26 8.44
CA VAL A 73 15.70 -2.54 9.02
C VAL A 73 14.31 -2.42 9.62
N THR A 74 13.45 -3.37 9.30
CA THR A 74 12.07 -3.48 9.80
C THR A 74 11.92 -4.77 10.58
N ILE A 75 11.26 -4.70 11.73
CA ILE A 75 10.71 -5.86 12.43
C ILE A 75 9.20 -5.70 12.50
N GLY A 76 8.46 -6.77 12.20
CA GLY A 76 7.01 -6.74 12.27
C GLY A 76 6.43 -8.09 12.60
N GLY A 77 5.13 -8.10 12.89
CA GLY A 77 4.39 -9.32 13.13
C GLY A 77 2.90 -9.08 13.22
N GLU A 78 2.17 -10.18 13.12
CA GLU A 78 0.72 -10.23 13.19
C GLU A 78 0.30 -11.42 14.06
N THR A 79 -0.73 -11.20 14.87
CA THR A 79 -1.27 -12.21 15.78
C THR A 79 -2.79 -12.08 15.88
N ARG A 80 -3.49 -13.21 15.73
CA ARG A 80 -4.90 -13.34 16.13
C ARG A 80 -4.99 -13.54 17.64
N ILE A 81 -5.42 -12.51 18.36
CA ILE A 81 -5.51 -12.53 19.83
C ILE A 81 -6.83 -13.17 20.30
N LEU A 82 -7.89 -13.02 19.51
CA LEU A 82 -9.21 -13.65 19.69
C LEU A 82 -9.69 -14.21 18.35
N GLU A 83 -10.66 -15.12 18.35
CA GLU A 83 -11.20 -15.74 17.13
C GLU A 83 -11.58 -14.70 16.05
N ASP A 84 -12.05 -13.53 16.46
CA ASP A 84 -12.53 -12.41 15.65
C ASP A 84 -11.63 -11.16 15.71
N PHE A 85 -10.43 -11.23 16.30
CA PHE A 85 -9.58 -10.05 16.52
C PHE A 85 -8.11 -10.28 16.18
N VAL A 86 -7.63 -9.56 15.17
CA VAL A 86 -6.25 -9.61 14.67
C VAL A 86 -5.55 -8.29 14.94
N VAL A 87 -4.31 -8.36 15.42
CA VAL A 87 -3.44 -7.20 15.65
C VAL A 87 -2.13 -7.40 14.90
N GLY A 88 -1.69 -6.35 14.22
CA GLY A 88 -0.38 -6.29 13.57
C GLY A 88 0.39 -5.05 14.01
N ALA A 89 1.71 -5.15 14.05
CA ALA A 89 2.56 -3.98 14.19
C ALA A 89 3.90 -4.21 13.49
N GLU A 90 4.46 -3.13 12.94
CA GLU A 90 5.83 -3.09 12.45
C GLU A 90 6.54 -1.82 12.92
N TYR A 91 7.86 -1.92 13.03
CA TYR A 91 8.74 -0.79 13.31
C TYR A 91 9.95 -0.87 12.40
N THR A 92 10.25 0.25 11.75
CA THR A 92 11.36 0.44 10.82
C THR A 92 12.28 1.52 11.37
N THR A 93 13.60 1.32 11.24
CA THR A 93 14.61 2.34 11.53
C THR A 93 15.68 2.29 10.46
N GLY A 94 16.20 3.45 10.06
CA GLY A 94 17.16 3.56 8.96
C GLY A 94 17.62 4.98 8.69
N ASP A 95 18.18 5.19 7.51
CA ASP A 95 18.69 6.50 7.06
C ASP A 95 17.57 7.53 6.97
N ARG A 96 16.37 7.07 6.59
CA ARG A 96 15.13 7.86 6.56
C ARG A 96 14.36 7.75 7.87
N GLY A 97 15.06 7.89 8.99
CA GLY A 97 14.46 7.94 10.32
C GLY A 97 13.74 6.65 10.75
N ASP A 98 12.84 6.83 11.71
CA ASP A 98 12.03 5.78 12.31
C ASP A 98 10.59 5.86 11.81
N ALA A 99 9.98 4.70 11.55
CA ALA A 99 8.56 4.58 11.22
C ALA A 99 7.94 3.42 12.01
N ALA A 100 6.70 3.58 12.44
CA ALA A 100 5.91 2.58 13.13
C ALA A 100 4.52 2.48 12.50
N GLU A 101 4.05 1.26 12.29
CA GLU A 101 2.67 0.98 11.88
C GLU A 101 2.04 0.02 12.89
N ALA A 102 0.79 0.28 13.26
CA ALA A 102 -0.02 -0.60 14.08
C ALA A 102 -1.42 -0.73 13.49
N GLY A 103 -1.87 -1.96 13.31
CA GLY A 103 -3.15 -2.30 12.73
C GLY A 103 -3.98 -3.19 13.65
N VAL A 104 -5.29 -3.00 13.64
CA VAL A 104 -6.26 -3.90 14.26
C VAL A 104 -7.36 -4.21 13.26
N THR A 105 -7.77 -5.47 13.19
CA THR A 105 -8.93 -5.93 12.41
C THR A 105 -9.87 -6.68 13.34
N TYR A 106 -11.16 -6.37 13.22
CA TYR A 106 -12.24 -7.01 13.97
C TYR A 106 -13.26 -7.62 13.01
N ASP A 107 -13.41 -8.95 13.08
CA ASP A 107 -14.37 -9.72 12.31
C ASP A 107 -15.73 -9.65 13.02
N VAL A 108 -16.56 -8.66 12.67
CA VAL A 108 -17.88 -8.47 13.29
C VAL A 108 -18.81 -9.64 12.99
N THR A 109 -18.72 -10.17 11.77
CA THR A 109 -19.33 -11.44 11.33
C THR A 109 -18.40 -12.13 10.33
N GLU A 110 -18.72 -13.36 9.91
CA GLU A 110 -17.98 -14.07 8.86
C GLU A 110 -17.86 -13.26 7.56
N ASP A 111 -18.88 -12.47 7.22
CA ASP A 111 -18.98 -11.68 5.98
C ASP A 111 -18.75 -10.17 6.19
N TYR A 112 -18.30 -9.73 7.38
CA TYR A 112 -18.16 -8.29 7.68
C TYR A 112 -17.05 -8.03 8.69
N SER A 113 -16.08 -7.19 8.29
CA SER A 113 -14.96 -6.79 9.13
C SER A 113 -14.75 -5.29 9.14
N THR A 114 -14.22 -4.78 10.24
CA THR A 114 -13.74 -3.41 10.38
C THR A 114 -12.27 -3.42 10.74
N TYR A 115 -11.54 -2.41 10.27
CA TYR A 115 -10.12 -2.29 10.54
C TYR A 115 -9.72 -0.84 10.80
N LEU A 116 -8.68 -0.70 11.62
CA LEU A 116 -8.02 0.56 11.91
C LEU A 116 -6.53 0.36 11.78
N THR A 117 -5.86 1.27 11.07
CA THR A 117 -4.40 1.30 10.96
C THR A 117 -3.92 2.69 11.34
N TYR A 118 -2.86 2.75 12.12
CA TYR A 118 -2.15 3.97 12.47
C TYR A 118 -0.70 3.85 12.02
N VAL A 119 -0.21 4.88 11.34
CA VAL A 119 1.18 5.00 10.88
C VAL A 119 1.76 6.28 11.45
N ASP A 120 2.97 6.19 12.00
CA ASP A 120 3.81 7.30 12.43
C ASP A 120 5.17 7.15 11.75
N ASP A 121 5.59 8.15 10.97
CA ASP A 121 6.86 8.18 10.24
C ASP A 121 7.57 9.50 10.52
N SER A 122 8.74 9.42 11.14
CA SER A 122 9.50 10.59 11.58
C SER A 122 10.29 11.29 10.48
N TYR A 123 10.50 10.67 9.32
CA TYR A 123 11.24 11.29 8.21
C TYR A 123 10.33 12.14 7.33
N GLU A 124 9.09 11.70 7.09
CA GLU A 124 8.08 12.50 6.41
C GLU A 124 7.25 13.38 7.38
N GLY A 125 7.54 13.30 8.69
CA GLY A 125 6.73 13.96 9.73
C GLY A 125 5.27 13.50 9.73
N LYS A 126 5.03 12.26 9.29
CA LYS A 126 3.75 11.77 8.83
C LYS A 126 3.03 10.94 9.87
N ASN A 127 1.80 11.33 10.12
CA ASN A 127 0.82 10.67 10.95
C ASN A 127 -0.40 10.33 10.10
N ASN A 128 -0.68 9.04 9.95
CA ASN A 128 -1.79 8.57 9.13
C ASN A 128 -2.72 7.65 9.94
N VAL A 129 -4.02 7.95 9.91
CA VAL A 129 -5.05 7.08 10.49
C VAL A 129 -5.95 6.60 9.36
N ILE A 130 -6.02 5.29 9.18
CA ILE A 130 -6.89 4.64 8.21
C ILE A 130 -7.97 3.89 8.99
N VAL A 131 -9.23 4.18 8.69
CA VAL A 131 -10.38 3.46 9.25
C VAL A 131 -11.23 2.96 8.11
N GLY A 132 -11.44 1.65 8.07
CA GLY A 132 -12.21 1.04 7.00
C GLY A 132 -13.04 -0.14 7.45
N GLN A 133 -13.83 -0.62 6.49
CA GLN A 133 -14.71 -1.75 6.64
C GLN A 133 -14.84 -2.49 5.31
N ARG A 134 -15.03 -3.79 5.37
CA ARG A 134 -15.28 -4.66 4.21
C ARG A 134 -16.45 -5.58 4.51
N ALA A 135 -17.29 -5.82 3.51
CA ALA A 135 -18.43 -6.70 3.65
C ALA A 135 -18.67 -7.51 2.37
N ASP A 136 -18.91 -8.80 2.51
CA ASP A 136 -19.44 -9.64 1.44
C ASP A 136 -20.96 -9.43 1.38
N LEU A 137 -21.42 -8.76 0.32
CA LEU A 137 -22.84 -8.45 0.13
C LEU A 137 -23.60 -9.66 -0.43
N THR A 138 -22.91 -10.48 -1.22
CA THR A 138 -23.37 -11.75 -1.77
C THR A 138 -22.19 -12.70 -1.93
N SER A 139 -22.43 -13.94 -2.37
CA SER A 139 -21.35 -14.90 -2.68
C SER A 139 -20.44 -14.52 -3.85
N THR A 140 -20.69 -13.38 -4.52
CA THR A 140 -19.93 -12.92 -5.70
C THR A 140 -19.69 -11.41 -5.69
N VAL A 141 -20.11 -10.69 -4.64
CA VAL A 141 -20.04 -9.23 -4.60
C VAL A 141 -19.59 -8.82 -3.21
N ASP A 142 -18.43 -8.18 -3.14
CA ASP A 142 -17.91 -7.54 -1.95
C ASP A 142 -17.98 -6.01 -2.07
N PHE A 143 -17.86 -5.37 -0.92
CA PHE A 143 -17.82 -3.92 -0.78
C PHE A 143 -16.73 -3.52 0.21
N TYR A 144 -16.08 -2.39 -0.05
CA TYR A 144 -15.24 -1.74 0.94
C TYR A 144 -15.53 -0.23 1.03
N GLN A 145 -15.35 0.28 2.24
CA GLN A 145 -15.21 1.71 2.51
C GLN A 145 -13.94 1.93 3.33
N GLU A 146 -13.20 2.98 3.01
CA GLU A 146 -12.04 3.43 3.77
C GLU A 146 -12.06 4.96 3.92
N ASN A 147 -11.69 5.45 5.10
CA ASN A 147 -11.45 6.86 5.36
C ASN A 147 -10.01 6.96 5.86
N GLN A 148 -9.20 7.73 5.16
CA GLN A 148 -7.81 7.98 5.48
C GLN A 148 -7.64 9.45 5.91
N PHE A 149 -6.97 9.66 7.03
CA PHE A 149 -6.64 10.98 7.58
C PHE A 149 -5.12 11.09 7.65
N VAL A 150 -4.56 11.98 6.84
CA VAL A 150 -3.11 12.20 6.74
C VAL A 150 -2.78 13.55 7.35
N ASP A 151 -1.72 13.59 8.14
CA ASP A 151 -1.08 14.79 8.65
C ASP A 151 0.42 14.59 8.44
N GLU A 152 1.05 15.31 7.53
CA GLU A 152 2.46 15.21 7.15
C GLU A 152 3.09 16.61 7.07
N ASP A 153 4.42 16.70 7.04
CA ASP A 153 5.11 18.00 7.07
C ASP A 153 4.69 18.92 5.91
N ASN A 154 4.30 18.33 4.78
CA ASN A 154 3.90 19.02 3.55
C ASN A 154 2.39 19.22 3.41
N GLY A 155 1.60 18.88 4.44
CA GLY A 155 0.16 19.11 4.42
C GLY A 155 -0.65 18.12 5.23
N LYS A 156 -1.96 18.36 5.30
CA LYS A 156 -2.91 17.46 5.93
C LYS A 156 -4.08 17.22 5.00
N GLY A 157 -4.72 16.07 5.11
CA GLY A 157 -5.81 15.74 4.24
C GLY A 157 -6.68 14.62 4.72
N ARG A 158 -7.82 14.49 4.05
CA ARG A 158 -8.74 13.38 4.22
C ARG A 158 -9.06 12.79 2.87
N ILE A 159 -9.03 11.47 2.77
CA ILE A 159 -9.40 10.73 1.57
C ILE A 159 -10.44 9.68 1.96
N ASP A 160 -11.62 9.76 1.34
CA ASP A 160 -12.67 8.75 1.45
C ASP A 160 -12.69 7.90 0.17
N SER A 161 -12.62 6.59 0.34
CA SER A 161 -12.58 5.61 -0.75
C SER A 161 -13.70 4.59 -0.57
N PHE A 162 -14.34 4.24 -1.68
CA PHE A 162 -15.41 3.24 -1.71
C PHE A 162 -15.24 2.38 -2.95
N GLY A 163 -15.54 1.09 -2.87
CA GLY A 163 -15.51 0.25 -4.03
C GLY A 163 -16.32 -1.02 -3.88
N PHE A 164 -16.55 -1.66 -5.02
CA PHE A 164 -17.24 -2.93 -5.14
C PHE A 164 -16.37 -3.86 -5.96
N GLY A 165 -16.23 -5.10 -5.50
CA GLY A 165 -15.71 -6.20 -6.31
C GLY A 165 -16.85 -7.09 -6.81
N TYR A 166 -16.55 -7.81 -7.88
CA TYR A 166 -17.43 -8.78 -8.50
C TYR A 166 -16.63 -9.98 -8.99
N ASP A 167 -16.89 -11.13 -8.40
CA ASP A 167 -16.33 -12.41 -8.80
C ASP A 167 -17.09 -12.88 -10.05
N MET A 168 -16.51 -12.65 -11.22
CA MET A 168 -17.17 -12.94 -12.50
C MET A 168 -17.24 -14.46 -12.76
N ASN A 169 -16.20 -15.18 -12.35
CA ASN A 169 -16.08 -16.63 -12.32
C ASN A 169 -14.88 -17.02 -11.43
N ASP A 170 -14.58 -18.32 -11.32
CA ASP A 170 -13.52 -18.86 -10.47
C ASP A 170 -12.11 -18.30 -10.76
N ASP A 171 -11.89 -17.73 -11.96
CA ASP A 171 -10.58 -17.28 -12.46
C ASP A 171 -10.50 -15.75 -12.63
N ILE A 172 -11.62 -15.01 -12.56
CA ILE A 172 -11.67 -13.59 -12.93
C ILE A 172 -12.50 -12.77 -11.93
N ASP A 173 -11.84 -11.78 -11.34
CA ASP A 173 -12.46 -10.75 -10.50
C ASP A 173 -12.41 -9.39 -11.19
N MET A 174 -13.48 -8.62 -11.04
CA MET A 174 -13.56 -7.24 -11.50
C MET A 174 -13.85 -6.31 -10.33
N GLY A 175 -13.36 -5.08 -10.38
CA GLY A 175 -13.65 -4.09 -9.34
C GLY A 175 -13.86 -2.69 -9.91
N ILE A 176 -14.68 -1.92 -9.21
CA ILE A 176 -14.84 -0.48 -9.43
C ILE A 176 -14.60 0.26 -8.13
N GLY A 177 -13.93 1.40 -8.22
CA GLY A 177 -13.63 2.24 -7.06
C GLY A 177 -13.90 3.71 -7.34
N TYR A 178 -14.35 4.42 -6.31
CA TYR A 178 -14.47 5.88 -6.30
C TYR A 178 -13.74 6.43 -5.07
N GLN A 179 -12.99 7.51 -5.28
CA GLN A 179 -12.26 8.20 -4.23
C GLN A 179 -12.60 9.69 -4.29
N LYS A 180 -12.76 10.29 -3.12
CA LYS A 180 -12.84 11.75 -2.95
C LYS A 180 -11.96 12.16 -1.78
N GLY A 181 -11.20 13.23 -1.93
CA GLY A 181 -10.43 13.77 -0.82
C GLY A 181 -10.19 15.26 -0.92
N GLU A 182 -9.70 15.82 0.17
CA GLU A 182 -9.26 17.20 0.31
C GLU A 182 -7.89 17.17 0.98
N ILE A 183 -6.91 17.85 0.37
CA ILE A 183 -5.52 17.91 0.83
C ILE A 183 -5.14 19.38 0.90
N GLU A 184 -4.80 19.87 2.08
CA GLU A 184 -4.30 21.22 2.33
C GLU A 184 -2.79 21.15 2.53
N ASP A 185 -2.03 21.88 1.71
CA ASP A 185 -0.57 21.95 1.83
C ASP A 185 -0.13 22.90 2.96
N ASP A 186 1.18 22.97 3.19
CA ASP A 186 1.80 23.88 4.19
C ASP A 186 1.56 25.37 3.89
N GLN A 187 1.21 25.71 2.65
CA GLN A 187 0.85 27.05 2.19
C GLN A 187 -0.64 27.36 2.37
N ASN A 188 -1.42 26.44 2.95
CA ASN A 188 -2.89 26.48 3.08
C ASN A 188 -3.62 26.52 1.73
N ILE A 189 -3.01 25.96 0.69
CA ILE A 189 -3.66 25.78 -0.60
C ILE A 189 -4.39 24.44 -0.56
N THR A 190 -5.70 24.49 -0.80
CA THR A 190 -6.55 23.30 -0.78
C THR A 190 -6.64 22.67 -2.17
N THR A 191 -6.37 21.37 -2.24
CA THR A 191 -6.56 20.51 -3.42
C THR A 191 -7.68 19.51 -3.17
N GLU A 192 -8.75 19.63 -3.96
CA GLU A 192 -9.81 18.64 -4.04
C GLU A 192 -9.41 17.53 -5.02
N ARG A 193 -9.37 16.29 -4.53
CA ARG A 193 -9.09 15.10 -5.34
C ARG A 193 -10.36 14.31 -5.58
N GLN A 194 -10.57 13.90 -6.83
CA GLN A 194 -11.57 12.91 -7.19
C GLN A 194 -10.94 11.86 -8.10
N ALA A 195 -11.20 10.59 -7.84
CA ALA A 195 -10.74 9.52 -8.71
C ALA A 195 -11.80 8.44 -8.92
N VAL A 196 -11.78 7.85 -10.12
CA VAL A 196 -12.52 6.63 -10.45
C VAL A 196 -11.53 5.59 -10.91
N SER A 197 -11.74 4.34 -10.52
CA SER A 197 -10.88 3.23 -10.92
C SER A 197 -11.66 2.01 -11.34
N VAL A 198 -11.03 1.23 -12.23
CA VAL A 198 -11.47 -0.10 -12.62
C VAL A 198 -10.30 -1.05 -12.42
N SER A 199 -10.55 -2.18 -11.79
CA SER A 199 -9.57 -3.23 -11.55
C SER A 199 -10.01 -4.57 -12.11
N THR A 200 -9.03 -5.40 -12.45
CA THR A 200 -9.22 -6.80 -12.86
C THR A 200 -8.15 -7.66 -12.21
N SER A 201 -8.53 -8.85 -11.77
CA SER A 201 -7.67 -9.90 -11.27
C SER A 201 -7.97 -11.14 -12.10
N ILE A 202 -6.95 -11.73 -12.72
CA ILE A 202 -7.08 -12.93 -13.56
C ILE A 202 -6.11 -13.96 -13.01
N ASP A 203 -6.64 -15.06 -12.50
CA ASP A 203 -5.88 -16.20 -11.96
C ASP A 203 -6.06 -17.39 -12.90
N VAL A 204 -5.01 -17.80 -13.59
CA VAL A 204 -5.05 -18.91 -14.56
C VAL A 204 -3.81 -19.77 -14.41
N ASP A 205 -4.04 -21.06 -14.13
CA ASP A 205 -3.02 -22.07 -13.86
C ASP A 205 -2.06 -21.63 -12.74
N ASP A 206 -0.83 -21.25 -13.10
CA ASP A 206 0.23 -20.84 -12.18
C ASP A 206 0.44 -19.32 -12.20
N VAL A 207 -0.43 -18.56 -12.87
CA VAL A 207 -0.23 -17.13 -13.17
C VAL A 207 -1.39 -16.29 -12.64
N LEU A 208 -1.03 -15.28 -11.84
CA LEU A 208 -1.93 -14.23 -11.37
C LEU A 208 -1.56 -12.90 -12.01
N PHE A 209 -2.54 -12.27 -12.67
CA PHE A 209 -2.39 -10.97 -13.32
C PHE A 209 -3.41 -9.98 -12.78
N LYS A 210 -2.93 -8.91 -12.13
CA LYS A 210 -3.76 -7.85 -11.57
C LYS A 210 -3.51 -6.53 -12.27
N ASN A 211 -4.57 -5.85 -12.68
CA ASN A 211 -4.50 -4.53 -13.31
C ASN A 211 -5.48 -3.58 -12.64
N LYS A 212 -5.06 -2.33 -12.48
CA LYS A 212 -5.92 -1.22 -12.08
C LYS A 212 -5.63 -0.04 -12.98
N VAL A 213 -6.68 0.56 -13.53
CA VAL A 213 -6.63 1.84 -14.22
C VAL A 213 -7.43 2.84 -13.41
N GLU A 214 -6.82 3.98 -13.08
CA GLU A 214 -7.43 5.05 -12.32
C GLU A 214 -7.34 6.36 -13.10
N TYR A 215 -8.48 7.04 -13.19
CA TYR A 215 -8.55 8.41 -13.67
C TYR A 215 -8.74 9.34 -12.49
N ARG A 216 -7.80 10.27 -12.30
CA ARG A 216 -7.74 11.17 -11.16
C ARG A 216 -7.79 12.61 -11.64
N VAL A 217 -8.56 13.43 -10.93
CA VAL A 217 -8.67 14.87 -11.15
C VAL A 217 -8.38 15.55 -9.83
N ASP A 218 -7.32 16.35 -9.82
CA ASP A 218 -6.97 17.23 -8.71
C ASP A 218 -7.29 18.67 -9.11
N LYS A 219 -8.04 19.38 -8.27
CA LYS A 219 -8.39 20.78 -8.45
C LYS A 219 -7.92 21.59 -7.28
N THR A 220 -7.17 22.63 -7.55
CA THR A 220 -6.60 23.49 -6.53
C THR A 220 -7.33 24.82 -6.52
N ASP A 221 -7.46 25.43 -5.34
CA ASP A 221 -8.17 26.71 -5.17
C ASP A 221 -7.54 27.88 -5.97
N ASP A 222 -8.23 29.02 -5.97
CA ASP A 222 -7.85 30.20 -6.77
C ASP A 222 -6.54 30.88 -6.31
N SER A 223 -5.98 30.47 -5.17
CA SER A 223 -4.67 30.93 -4.67
C SER A 223 -3.50 30.33 -5.44
N ALA A 224 -3.74 29.20 -6.12
CA ALA A 224 -2.71 28.46 -6.84
C ALA A 224 -2.34 29.09 -8.19
N ASP A 225 -1.14 28.73 -8.67
CA ASP A 225 -0.68 29.03 -10.03
C ASP A 225 -1.77 28.63 -11.05
N PRO A 226 -2.16 29.50 -12.00
CA PRO A 226 -3.14 29.16 -13.04
C PRO A 226 -2.87 27.85 -13.77
N ASP A 227 -1.60 27.44 -13.90
CA ASP A 227 -1.21 26.18 -14.55
C ASP A 227 -1.40 24.94 -13.63
N LYS A 228 -1.55 25.14 -12.31
CA LYS A 228 -1.79 24.08 -11.31
C LYS A 228 -3.25 23.97 -10.86
N LYS A 229 -4.16 24.82 -11.35
CA LYS A 229 -5.57 24.83 -10.94
C LYS A 229 -6.33 23.53 -11.20
N ARG A 230 -5.90 22.76 -12.20
CA ARG A 230 -6.49 21.45 -12.50
C ARG A 230 -5.48 20.54 -13.14
N ILE A 231 -5.31 19.36 -12.56
CA ILE A 231 -4.44 18.31 -13.06
C ILE A 231 -5.28 17.05 -13.28
N ASP A 232 -5.35 16.61 -14.54
CA ASP A 232 -6.01 15.35 -14.92
C ASP A 232 -4.91 14.28 -15.14
N GLN A 233 -5.01 13.14 -14.47
CA GLN A 233 -4.00 12.09 -14.48
C GLN A 233 -4.61 10.71 -14.74
N TRP A 234 -3.84 9.87 -15.43
CA TRP A 234 -4.12 8.43 -15.56
C TRP A 234 -3.04 7.66 -14.83
N VAL A 235 -3.44 6.79 -13.92
CA VAL A 235 -2.54 5.91 -13.16
C VAL A 235 -2.87 4.47 -13.51
N THR A 236 -1.85 3.71 -13.86
CA THR A 236 -1.99 2.27 -14.14
C THR A 236 -1.10 1.47 -13.20
N THR A 237 -1.68 0.54 -12.48
CA THR A 237 -0.96 -0.42 -11.64
C THR A 237 -1.12 -1.79 -12.26
N ASN A 238 -0.01 -2.44 -12.61
CA ASN A 238 -0.01 -3.77 -13.21
C ASN A 238 0.90 -4.66 -12.36
N ARG A 239 0.39 -5.82 -11.95
CA ARG A 239 1.13 -6.83 -11.18
C ARG A 239 1.01 -8.17 -11.88
N TYR A 240 2.15 -8.83 -12.04
CA TYR A 240 2.27 -10.19 -12.53
C TYR A 240 2.88 -11.03 -11.41
N THR A 241 2.33 -12.21 -11.18
CA THR A 241 2.83 -13.16 -10.19
C THR A 241 2.78 -14.56 -10.81
N HIS A 242 3.86 -15.31 -10.70
CA HIS A 242 4.01 -16.65 -11.26
C HIS A 242 4.43 -17.64 -10.17
N HIS A 243 3.57 -18.61 -9.90
CA HIS A 243 3.81 -19.72 -9.00
C HIS A 243 4.64 -20.78 -9.74
N LEU A 244 5.95 -20.82 -9.50
CA LEU A 244 6.82 -21.80 -10.15
C LEU A 244 6.65 -23.19 -9.55
N THR A 245 6.36 -23.26 -8.25
CA THR A 245 5.96 -24.47 -7.50
C THR A 245 5.04 -24.05 -6.33
N GLU A 246 4.54 -25.01 -5.54
CA GLU A 246 3.80 -24.74 -4.29
C GLU A 246 4.60 -23.89 -3.27
N GLU A 247 5.92 -23.88 -3.37
CA GLU A 247 6.84 -23.22 -2.43
C GLU A 247 7.55 -21.99 -3.01
N TYR A 248 7.48 -21.77 -4.33
CA TYR A 248 8.23 -20.71 -5.02
C TYR A 248 7.32 -19.80 -5.84
N THR A 249 7.45 -18.49 -5.63
CA THR A 249 6.71 -17.46 -6.38
C THR A 249 7.67 -16.38 -6.87
N LEU A 250 7.44 -15.90 -8.09
CA LEU A 250 8.06 -14.74 -8.73
C LEU A 250 7.02 -13.65 -8.98
#